data_AF-A0A949ZEN2-F1
#
_entry.id   AF-A0A949ZEN2-F1
#
_cell.length_a   1.000
_cell.length_b   1.000
_cell.length_c   1.000
_cell.angle_alpha   90.00
_cell.angle_beta   90.00
_cell.angle_gamma   90.00
#
_symmetry.space_group_name_H-M   'P 1'
#
loop_
_entity.id
_entity.type
_entity.pdbx_description
1 polymer ?
#
loop_
_entity_poly.entity_id
_entity_poly.type
_entity_poly.pdbx_seq_one_letter_code
_entity_poly.pdbx_strand_id
1 'polypeptide(L)'
;MHHDEATFGERLADGIAAGIGSWRFLIIQTIAVVLWVVLNFVGFVNHWDPFPFILLNLLFSVQAAYTGPVLLLAGNRQSQKDRLTLEHAANEADKADQQNVDILKAIQKDTELTERNIELALRIIQHLQVQLDEHITGTPGEQPVVAEPEASART
;
A
#
# COMPACT_ATOMS: atom_id res chain seq x y z
N MET A 1 10.58 22.44 -7.59
CA MET A 1 11.65 22.50 -6.59
C MET A 1 11.27 23.55 -5.56
N HIS A 2 10.38 23.25 -4.61
CA HIS A 2 10.10 24.15 -3.49
C HIS A 2 11.13 23.84 -2.41
N HIS A 3 11.96 24.82 -2.06
CA HIS A 3 12.80 24.73 -0.88
C HIS A 3 11.90 24.92 0.34
N ASP A 4 11.55 23.81 0.97
CA ASP A 4 11.03 23.80 2.32
C ASP A 4 12.18 24.17 3.25
N GLU A 5 12.39 25.48 3.42
CA GLU A 5 13.10 25.99 4.60
C GLU A 5 12.24 25.61 5.80
N ALA A 6 12.48 24.41 6.33
CA ALA A 6 11.80 23.91 7.50
C ALA A 6 11.90 25.00 8.57
N THR A 7 10.78 25.66 8.87
CA THR A 7 10.77 26.83 9.73
C THR A 7 11.39 26.42 11.07
N PHE A 8 12.12 27.29 11.76
CA PHE A 8 12.79 26.93 13.02
C PHE A 8 11.87 26.18 14.01
N GLY A 9 10.57 26.53 14.01
CA GLY A 9 9.52 25.83 14.75
C GLY A 9 9.24 24.39 14.29
N GLU A 10 9.36 24.08 13.00
CA GLU A 10 9.18 22.72 12.46
C GLU A 10 10.31 21.78 12.87
N ARG A 11 11.57 22.25 12.83
CA ARG A 11 12.71 21.46 13.32
C ARG A 11 12.64 21.25 14.84
N LEU A 12 12.19 22.28 15.57
CA LEU A 12 12.00 22.19 17.01
C LEU A 12 10.88 21.19 17.37
N ALA A 13 9.75 21.24 16.65
CA ALA A 13 8.63 20.33 16.87
C ALA A 13 9.00 18.86 16.60
N ASP A 14 9.70 18.59 15.48
CA ASP A 14 10.16 17.23 15.15
C ASP A 14 11.20 16.72 16.18
N GLY A 15 12.07 17.60 16.69
CA GLY A 15 13.03 17.27 17.75
C GLY A 15 12.37 17.00 19.11
N ILE A 16 11.33 17.75 19.46
CA ILE A 16 10.60 17.58 20.73
C ILE A 16 9.75 16.31 20.72
N ALA A 17 9.10 15.98 19.60
CA ALA A 17 8.35 14.74 19.44
C ALA A 17 9.26 13.50 19.57
N ALA A 18 10.48 13.56 19.04
CA ALA A 18 11.47 12.49 19.20
C ALA A 18 12.13 12.46 20.60
N GLY A 19 12.23 13.62 21.26
CA GLY A 19 12.97 13.77 22.52
C GLY A 19 12.18 13.39 23.78
N ILE A 20 10.91 13.78 23.88
CA ILE A 20 10.09 13.56 25.09
C ILE A 20 9.79 12.07 25.33
N GLY A 21 9.82 11.24 24.29
CA GLY A 21 9.61 9.78 24.39
C GLY A 21 10.86 8.95 24.69
N SER A 22 12.04 9.56 24.82
CA SER A 22 13.29 8.82 24.96
C SER A 22 13.66 8.58 26.43
N TRP A 23 13.91 7.31 26.80
CA TRP A 23 14.44 6.93 28.12
C TRP A 23 15.72 7.68 28.51
N ARG A 24 16.50 8.12 27.52
CA ARG A 24 17.74 8.89 27.73
C ARG A 24 17.48 10.28 28.32
N PHE A 25 16.37 10.92 27.93
CA PHE A 25 16.01 12.26 28.43
C PHE A 25 15.72 12.22 29.93
N LEU A 26 14.92 11.25 30.38
CA LEU A 26 14.60 11.05 31.78
C LEU A 26 15.87 10.84 32.63
N ILE A 27 16.79 10.00 32.17
CA ILE A 27 18.05 9.72 32.87
C ILE A 27 18.89 11.00 33.03
N ILE A 28 19.06 11.76 31.95
CA ILE A 28 19.84 13.02 31.99
C ILE A 28 19.18 14.03 32.95
N GLN A 29 17.85 14.18 32.88
CA GLN A 29 17.09 15.06 33.76
C GLN A 29 17.25 14.67 35.23
N THR A 30 17.11 13.38 35.56
CA THR A 30 17.30 12.89 36.93
C THR A 30 18.71 13.14 37.44
N ILE A 31 19.74 12.86 36.63
CA ILE A 31 21.14 13.11 36.99
C ILE A 31 21.38 14.61 37.23
N ALA A 32 20.84 15.48 36.38
CA ALA A 32 20.99 16.93 36.52
C ALA A 32 20.38 17.44 37.84
N VAL A 33 19.18 16.95 38.21
CA VAL A 33 18.52 17.30 39.47
C VAL A 33 19.33 16.80 40.67
N VAL A 34 19.78 15.54 40.64
CA VAL A 34 20.59 14.96 41.72
C VAL A 34 21.90 15.73 41.88
N LEU A 35 22.58 16.05 40.77
CA LEU A 35 23.82 16.83 40.79
C LEU A 35 23.60 18.22 41.38
N TRP A 36 22.49 18.89 41.02
CA TRP A 36 22.14 20.20 41.56
C TRP A 36 21.92 20.17 43.08
N VAL A 37 21.18 19.16 43.56
CA VAL A 37 20.94 18.97 45.00
C VAL A 37 22.26 18.68 45.73
N VAL A 38 23.11 17.80 45.19
CA VAL A 38 24.41 17.47 45.79
C VAL A 38 25.33 18.69 45.81
N LEU A 39 25.41 19.47 44.74
CA LEU A 39 26.25 20.67 44.65
C LEU A 39 25.82 21.74 45.66
N ASN A 40 24.50 21.93 45.86
CA ASN A 40 23.96 22.82 46.88
C ASN A 40 24.24 22.29 48.29
N PHE A 41 24.10 20.98 48.53
CA PHE A 41 24.31 20.37 49.84
C PHE A 41 25.79 20.35 50.29
N VAL A 42 26.72 20.13 49.35
CA VAL A 42 28.17 20.15 49.62
C VAL A 42 28.67 21.57 49.94
N GLY A 43 27.81 22.60 49.87
CA GLY A 43 28.14 23.96 50.28
C GLY A 43 29.13 24.65 49.34
N PHE A 44 29.38 24.07 48.15
CA PHE A 44 30.34 24.60 47.18
C PHE A 44 29.92 25.98 46.66
N VAL A 45 28.63 26.30 46.75
CA VAL A 45 28.05 27.60 46.33
C VAL A 45 27.11 28.12 47.41
N ASN A 46 27.68 28.64 48.50
CA ASN A 46 27.11 29.62 49.44
C ASN A 46 25.56 29.69 49.55
N HIS A 47 24.89 28.58 49.90
CA HIS A 47 23.43 28.47 50.12
C HIS A 47 22.55 29.24 49.12
N TRP A 48 22.82 29.14 47.82
CA TRP A 48 22.00 29.83 46.80
C TRP A 48 20.55 29.31 46.78
N ASP A 49 20.31 28.03 47.08
CA ASP A 49 18.97 27.46 47.18
C ASP A 49 18.77 26.67 48.50
N PRO A 50 18.47 27.35 49.62
CA PRO A 50 18.20 26.70 50.91
C PRO A 50 16.94 25.82 50.86
N PHE A 51 16.87 24.81 51.72
CA PHE A 51 15.69 23.95 51.85
C PHE A 51 14.44 24.82 52.14
N PRO A 52 13.34 24.77 51.36
CA PRO A 52 12.92 23.77 50.37
C PRO A 52 13.09 24.23 48.89
N PHE A 53 14.32 24.20 48.36
CA PHE A 53 14.68 24.36 46.93
C PHE A 53 13.70 25.19 46.05
N ILE A 54 13.53 26.47 46.37
CA ILE A 54 12.51 27.32 45.75
C ILE A 54 12.78 27.52 44.25
N LEU A 55 14.06 27.60 43.86
CA LEU A 55 14.45 27.83 42.47
C LEU A 55 14.21 26.59 41.61
N LEU A 56 14.54 25.39 42.12
CA LEU A 56 14.20 24.14 41.44
C LEU A 56 12.70 24.00 41.26
N ASN A 57 11.92 24.28 42.31
CA ASN A 57 10.46 24.19 42.25
C ASN A 57 9.87 25.18 41.23
N LEU A 58 10.40 26.41 41.19
CA LEU A 58 10.00 27.41 40.20
C LEU A 58 10.34 26.94 38.77
N LEU A 59 11.54 26.40 38.57
CA LEU A 59 11.98 25.88 37.27
C LEU A 59 11.08 24.74 36.79
N PHE A 60 10.76 23.78 37.66
CA PHE A 60 9.82 22.70 37.34
C PHE A 60 8.42 23.22 37.01
N SER A 61 7.95 24.23 37.74
CA SER A 61 6.65 24.86 37.47
C SER A 61 6.61 25.51 36.09
N VAL A 62 7.66 26.23 35.71
CA VAL A 62 7.80 26.82 34.36
C VAL A 62 7.93 25.73 33.30
N GLN A 63 8.71 24.68 33.56
CA GLN A 63 8.85 23.55 32.65
C GLN A 63 7.50 22.89 32.36
N ALA A 64 6.68 22.66 33.39
CA ALA A 64 5.33 22.12 33.24
C ALA A 64 4.42 23.08 32.47
N ALA A 65 4.47 24.38 32.78
CA ALA A 65 3.64 25.39 32.10
C ALA A 65 3.95 25.51 30.60
N TYR A 66 5.22 25.38 30.19
CA TYR A 66 5.63 25.44 28.78
C TYR A 66 5.42 24.11 28.03
N THR A 67 5.36 22.99 28.76
CA THR A 67 5.13 21.66 28.15
C THR A 67 3.79 21.59 27.43
N GLY A 68 2.73 22.15 28.01
CA GLY A 68 1.38 22.14 27.40
C GLY A 68 1.34 22.79 26.00
N PRO A 69 1.72 24.06 25.85
CA PRO A 69 1.73 24.74 24.56
C PRO A 69 2.62 24.07 23.51
N VAL A 70 3.82 23.62 23.90
CA VAL A 70 4.72 22.92 22.99
C VAL A 70 4.13 21.59 22.53
N LEU A 71 3.54 20.83 23.45
CA LEU A 71 2.91 19.56 23.12
C LEU A 71 1.71 19.77 22.19
N LEU A 72 0.93 20.83 22.37
CA LEU A 72 -0.16 21.20 21.46
C LEU A 72 0.34 21.56 20.06
N LEU A 73 1.44 22.32 19.96
CA LEU A 73 2.05 22.67 18.69
C LEU A 73 2.63 21.43 17.97
N ALA A 74 3.34 20.58 18.72
CA ALA A 74 3.87 19.32 18.20
C ALA A 74 2.76 18.37 17.75
N GLY A 75 1.69 18.24 18.54
CA GLY A 75 0.53 17.40 18.22
C GLY A 75 -0.25 17.90 17.01
N ASN A 76 -0.48 19.21 16.88
CA ASN A 76 -1.14 19.79 15.71
C ASN A 76 -0.33 19.54 14.42
N ARG A 77 1.00 19.68 14.50
CA ARG A 77 1.90 19.39 13.37
C ARG A 77 1.88 17.92 12.98
N GLN A 78 1.95 17.01 13.96
CA GLN A 78 1.89 15.57 13.70
C GLN A 78 0.56 15.18 13.07
N SER A 79 -0.56 15.69 13.59
CA SER A 79 -1.90 15.46 13.06
C SER A 79 -2.05 15.93 11.60
N GLN A 80 -1.45 17.05 11.22
CA GLN A 80 -1.44 17.50 9.83
C GLN A 80 -0.65 16.55 8.91
N LYS A 81 0.53 16.07 9.33
CA LYS A 81 1.31 15.07 8.59
C LYS A 81 0.54 13.75 8.44
N ASP A 82 -0.08 13.29 9.53
CA ASP A 82 -0.88 12.06 9.56
C ASP A 82 -2.08 12.19 8.61
N ARG A 83 -2.77 13.33 8.62
CA ARG A 83 -3.90 13.59 7.71
C ARG A 83 -3.49 13.50 6.25
N LEU A 84 -2.38 14.13 5.85
CA LEU A 84 -1.89 14.05 4.47
C LEU A 84 -1.53 12.61 4.09
N THR A 85 -0.90 11.88 5.02
CA THR A 85 -0.56 10.47 4.81
C THR A 85 -1.82 9.61 4.61
N LEU A 86 -2.87 9.85 5.41
CA LEU A 86 -4.15 9.17 5.29
C LEU A 86 -4.87 9.52 3.98
N GLU A 87 -4.86 10.78 3.55
CA GLU A 87 -5.44 11.20 2.27
C GLU A 87 -4.70 10.55 1.09
N HIS A 88 -3.37 10.43 1.14
CA HIS A 88 -2.60 9.70 0.13
C HIS A 88 -2.94 8.20 0.12
N ALA A 89 -3.00 7.56 1.28
CA ALA A 89 -3.35 6.14 1.39
C ALA A 89 -4.77 5.86 0.87
N ALA A 90 -5.73 6.73 1.15
CA ALA A 90 -7.10 6.62 0.61
C ALA A 90 -7.12 6.74 -0.91
N ASN A 91 -6.40 7.71 -1.48
CA ASN A 91 -6.30 7.87 -2.92
C ASN A 91 -5.62 6.67 -3.62
N GLU A 92 -4.64 6.04 -2.97
CA GLU A 92 -4.00 4.82 -3.46
C GLU A 92 -4.94 3.62 -3.40
N ALA A 93 -5.73 3.50 -2.33
CA ALA A 93 -6.75 2.46 -2.19
C ALA A 93 -7.83 2.59 -3.28
N ASP A 94 -8.34 3.79 -3.54
CA ASP A 94 -9.34 4.03 -4.61
C ASP A 94 -8.80 3.64 -6.00
N LYS A 95 -7.53 3.92 -6.27
CA LYS A 95 -6.87 3.50 -7.52
C LYS A 95 -6.72 1.98 -7.60
N ALA A 96 -6.34 1.34 -6.49
CA ALA A 96 -6.24 -0.12 -6.44
C ALA A 96 -7.60 -0.78 -6.67
N ASP A 97 -8.68 -0.24 -6.10
CA ASP A 97 -10.04 -0.73 -6.33
C ASP A 97 -10.48 -0.57 -7.79
N GLN A 98 -10.16 0.56 -8.43
CA GLN A 98 -10.40 0.74 -9.86
C GLN A 98 -9.63 -0.30 -10.71
N GLN A 99 -8.35 -0.52 -10.39
CA GLN A 99 -7.53 -1.53 -11.06
C GLN A 99 -8.11 -2.94 -10.89
N ASN A 100 -8.58 -3.29 -9.69
CA ASN A 100 -9.23 -4.56 -9.42
C ASN A 100 -10.48 -4.74 -10.30
N VAL A 101 -11.32 -3.71 -10.43
CA VAL A 101 -12.50 -3.74 -11.30
C VAL A 101 -12.12 -3.96 -12.76
N ASP A 102 -11.06 -3.31 -13.25
CA ASP A 102 -10.63 -3.45 -14.64
C ASP A 102 -10.02 -4.83 -14.92
N ILE A 103 -9.29 -5.41 -13.97
CA ILE A 103 -8.81 -6.81 -14.05
C ILE A 103 -10.00 -7.77 -14.13
N LEU A 104 -11.04 -7.58 -13.31
CA LEU A 104 -12.24 -8.41 -13.35
C LEU A 104 -12.94 -8.34 -14.71
N LYS A 105 -13.05 -7.15 -15.30
CA LYS A 105 -13.60 -6.99 -16.66
C LYS A 105 -12.75 -7.72 -17.70
N ALA A 106 -11.43 -7.67 -17.58
CA ALA A 106 -10.52 -8.38 -18.49
C ALA A 106 -10.72 -9.90 -18.40
N ILE A 107 -10.77 -10.46 -17.18
CA ILE A 107 -11.03 -11.88 -16.94
C ILE A 107 -12.40 -12.30 -17.50
N GLN A 108 -13.42 -11.46 -17.30
CA GLN A 108 -14.76 -11.73 -17.83
C GLN A 108 -14.74 -11.76 -19.36
N LYS A 109 -14.02 -10.84 -20.00
CA LYS A 109 -13.87 -10.80 -21.46
C LYS A 109 -13.13 -12.02 -22.01
N ASP A 110 -12.07 -12.46 -21.34
CA ASP A 110 -11.35 -13.68 -21.71
C ASP A 110 -12.24 -14.93 -21.58
N THR A 111 -13.08 -14.96 -20.55
CA THR A 111 -14.08 -16.03 -20.37
C THR A 111 -15.10 -16.04 -21.52
N GLU A 112 -15.64 -14.87 -21.88
CA GLU A 112 -16.58 -14.74 -23.00
C GLU A 112 -15.94 -15.15 -24.34
N LEU A 113 -14.70 -14.74 -24.59
CA LEU A 113 -13.95 -15.16 -25.79
C LEU A 113 -13.76 -16.67 -25.83
N THR A 114 -13.50 -17.29 -24.67
CA THR A 114 -13.37 -18.75 -24.54
C THR A 114 -14.69 -19.45 -24.84
N GLU A 115 -15.80 -18.94 -24.32
CA GLU A 115 -17.14 -19.47 -24.62
C GLU A 115 -17.48 -19.37 -26.11
N ARG A 116 -17.20 -18.23 -26.75
CA ARG A 116 -17.39 -18.05 -28.20
C ARG A 116 -16.53 -19.02 -29.00
N ASN A 117 -15.27 -19.23 -28.61
CA ASN A 117 -14.38 -20.20 -29.26
C ASN A 117 -14.96 -21.63 -29.16
N ILE A 118 -15.48 -22.02 -28.00
CA ILE A 118 -16.15 -23.32 -27.81
C ILE A 118 -17.40 -23.43 -28.69
N GLU A 119 -18.24 -22.39 -28.73
CA GLU A 119 -19.46 -22.39 -29.55
C GLU A 119 -19.14 -22.53 -31.04
N LEU A 120 -18.16 -21.79 -31.54
CA LEU A 120 -17.72 -21.88 -32.94
C LEU A 120 -17.16 -23.26 -33.26
N ALA A 121 -16.35 -23.84 -32.37
CA ALA A 121 -15.83 -25.20 -32.53
C ALA A 121 -16.97 -26.24 -32.62
N LEU A 122 -18.00 -26.12 -31.77
CA LEU A 122 -19.17 -26.99 -31.81
C LEU A 122 -19.96 -26.83 -33.12
N ARG A 123 -20.21 -25.60 -33.56
CA ARG A 123 -20.87 -25.33 -34.86
C ARG A 123 -20.07 -25.92 -36.02
N ILE A 124 -18.74 -25.82 -35.98
CA ILE A 124 -17.86 -26.41 -36.99
C ILE A 124 -18.01 -27.94 -37.01
N ILE A 125 -17.94 -28.61 -35.86
CA ILE A 125 -18.10 -30.06 -35.81
C ILE A 125 -19.49 -30.47 -36.33
N GLN A 126 -20.54 -29.73 -35.97
CA GLN A 126 -21.91 -30.07 -36.33
C GLN A 126 -22.20 -29.90 -37.82
N HIS A 127 -21.70 -28.85 -38.48
CA HIS A 127 -21.85 -28.73 -39.94
C HIS A 127 -21.12 -29.84 -40.69
N LEU A 128 -19.92 -30.25 -40.21
CA LEU A 128 -19.17 -31.34 -40.81
C LEU A 128 -19.93 -32.67 -40.70
N GLN A 129 -20.54 -32.94 -39.55
CA GLN A 129 -21.39 -34.12 -39.36
C GLN A 129 -22.58 -34.13 -40.33
N VAL A 130 -23.26 -32.99 -40.51
CA VAL A 130 -24.39 -32.88 -41.46
C VAL A 130 -23.94 -33.11 -42.90
N GLN A 131 -22.81 -32.53 -43.33
CA GLN A 131 -22.28 -32.75 -44.68
C GLN A 131 -21.88 -34.22 -44.92
N LEU A 132 -21.31 -34.87 -43.90
CA LEU A 132 -20.95 -36.29 -43.97
C LEU A 132 -22.20 -37.19 -44.06
N ASP A 133 -23.23 -36.94 -43.26
CA ASP A 133 -24.51 -37.66 -43.35
C ASP A 133 -25.19 -37.45 -44.69
N GLU A 134 -25.17 -36.23 -45.23
CA GLU A 134 -25.74 -35.91 -46.54
C GLU A 134 -24.99 -36.64 -47.68
N HIS A 135 -23.66 -36.73 -47.60
CA HIS A 135 -22.84 -37.43 -48.60
C HIS A 135 -22.98 -38.96 -48.51
N ILE A 136 -23.18 -39.53 -47.30
CA ILE A 136 -23.45 -40.96 -47.09
C ILE A 136 -24.87 -41.33 -47.51
N THR A 137 -25.86 -40.45 -47.30
CA THR A 137 -27.27 -40.70 -47.64
C THR A 137 -27.62 -40.35 -49.10
N GLY A 138 -26.84 -39.45 -49.73
CA GLY A 138 -27.03 -38.96 -51.09
C GLY A 138 -26.50 -39.86 -52.22
N THR A 139 -25.96 -41.05 -51.93
CA THR A 139 -25.59 -42.03 -52.96
C THR A 139 -26.11 -43.44 -52.66
N PRO A 140 -27.39 -43.75 -52.99
CA PRO A 140 -27.79 -45.11 -53.28
C PRO A 140 -27.34 -45.48 -54.69
N GLY A 141 -26.24 -46.23 -54.77
CA GLY A 141 -25.90 -47.14 -55.87
C GLY A 141 -25.91 -46.60 -57.30
N GLU A 142 -24.75 -46.19 -57.80
CA GLU A 142 -24.38 -46.51 -59.19
C GLU A 142 -22.84 -46.57 -59.29
N GLN A 143 -22.29 -47.77 -59.13
CA GLN A 143 -21.02 -48.07 -59.80
C GLN A 143 -21.37 -48.32 -61.26
N PRO A 144 -20.97 -47.47 -62.22
CA PRO A 144 -20.90 -47.93 -63.58
C PRO A 144 -19.77 -48.96 -63.62
N VAL A 145 -20.12 -50.22 -63.83
CA VAL A 145 -19.18 -51.23 -64.31
C VAL A 145 -18.42 -50.62 -65.46
N VAL A 146 -17.14 -50.33 -65.21
CA VAL A 146 -16.19 -49.84 -66.20
C VAL A 146 -16.07 -50.93 -67.25
N ALA A 147 -16.60 -50.66 -68.44
CA ALA A 147 -16.36 -51.47 -69.61
C ALA A 147 -14.87 -51.41 -69.95
N GLU A 148 -14.17 -52.50 -69.69
CA GLU A 148 -12.77 -52.71 -70.07
C GLU A 148 -12.75 -53.33 -71.47
N PRO A 149 -12.23 -52.64 -72.51
CA PRO A 149 -12.00 -53.28 -73.79
C PRO A 149 -10.57 -53.84 -73.80
N GLU A 150 -10.37 -55.02 -73.21
CA GLU A 150 -9.15 -55.78 -73.44
C GLU A 150 -9.19 -56.40 -74.84
N ALA A 151 -8.72 -55.63 -75.81
CA ALA A 151 -8.18 -56.19 -77.03
C ALA A 151 -6.84 -56.84 -76.71
N SER A 152 -6.77 -58.18 -76.65
CA SER A 152 -5.49 -58.89 -76.74
C SER A 152 -5.65 -60.30 -77.31
N ALA A 153 -5.06 -60.47 -78.50
CA ALA A 153 -4.41 -61.66 -79.07
C ALA A 153 -5.19 -63.01 -79.07
N ARG A 154 -5.58 -63.52 -80.24
CA ARG A 154 -4.85 -64.59 -80.99
C ARG A 154 -4.45 -65.74 -80.06
N THR A 155 -4.98 -66.95 -80.19
CA THR A 155 -4.66 -67.94 -81.24
C THR A 155 -5.58 -69.15 -81.05
#